data_AF-A0A1Z9TCX7-F1
#
_entry.id   AF-A0A1Z9TCX7-F1
#
_cell.length_a   1.000
_cell.length_b   1.000
_cell.length_c   1.000
_cell.angle_alpha   90.00
_cell.angle_beta   90.00
_cell.angle_gamma   90.00
#
_symmetry.space_group_name_H-M   'P 1'
#
loop_
_entity.id
_entity.type
_entity.pdbx_description
1 polymer ?
#
loop_
_entity_poly.entity_id
_entity_poly.type
_entity_poly.pdbx_seq_one_letter_code
_entity_poly.pdbx_strand_id
1 'polypeptide(L)'
;MEAPTWITTYPKIGIRPTIDGRYGGVRESLEDQVIQMAEAAADLIRNSLHYPDGKPVEVILADSCIGGGGQGAAFGRKNVLRQ
;
A
#
# COMPACT_ATOMS: atom_id res chain seq x y z
N MET A 1 -24.41 -6.59 -15.62
CA MET A 1 -24.03 -7.71 -16.52
C MET A 1 -22.58 -7.98 -16.19
N GLU A 2 -22.30 -8.99 -15.37
CA GLU A 2 -20.92 -9.35 -14.97
C GLU A 2 -20.19 -9.86 -16.21
N ALA A 3 -19.11 -9.19 -16.61
CA ALA A 3 -18.33 -9.57 -17.77
C ALA A 3 -17.60 -10.90 -17.49
N PRO A 4 -17.58 -11.87 -18.43
CA PRO A 4 -16.83 -13.11 -18.23
C PRO A 4 -15.33 -12.80 -18.21
N THR A 5 -14.75 -12.74 -17.01
CA THR A 5 -13.31 -12.59 -16.79
C THR A 5 -12.73 -13.94 -16.36
N TRP A 6 -11.57 -14.29 -16.92
CA TRP A 6 -10.78 -15.45 -16.50
C TRP A 6 -9.99 -15.15 -15.20
N ILE A 7 -10.07 -13.92 -14.71
CA ILE A 7 -9.50 -13.48 -13.43
C ILE A 7 -10.50 -13.82 -12.32
N THR A 8 -10.19 -14.83 -11.52
CA THR A 8 -11.03 -15.27 -10.40
C THR A 8 -10.90 -14.37 -9.16
N THR A 9 -9.79 -13.64 -9.04
CA THR A 9 -9.52 -12.70 -7.94
C THR A 9 -8.82 -11.46 -8.49
N TYR A 10 -9.36 -10.27 -8.18
CA TYR A 10 -8.73 -9.04 -8.63
C TYR A 10 -7.43 -8.74 -7.88
N PRO A 11 -6.38 -8.27 -8.58
CA PRO A 11 -5.11 -7.94 -7.97
C PRO A 11 -5.23 -6.69 -7.10
N LYS A 12 -4.51 -6.68 -5.98
CA LYS A 12 -4.50 -5.54 -5.03
C LYS A 12 -3.19 -4.76 -5.18
N ILE A 13 -3.23 -3.47 -4.90
CA ILE A 13 -2.04 -2.62 -4.91
C ILE A 13 -1.51 -2.45 -3.48
N GLY A 14 -0.26 -2.85 -3.24
CA GLY A 14 0.40 -2.62 -1.95
C GLY A 14 1.23 -1.34 -1.94
N ILE A 15 0.95 -0.42 -1.03
CA ILE A 15 1.72 0.82 -0.84
C ILE A 15 2.67 0.66 0.36
N ARG A 16 3.93 1.00 0.12
CA ARG A 16 5.04 0.83 1.07
C ARG A 16 5.65 2.20 1.39
N PRO A 17 5.21 2.87 2.47
CA PRO A 17 5.84 4.10 2.94
C PRO A 17 7.29 3.83 3.35
N THR A 18 8.27 4.24 2.53
CA THR A 18 9.69 4.13 2.88
C THR A 18 10.15 5.40 3.56
N ILE A 19 10.88 5.26 4.66
CA ILE A 19 11.39 6.38 5.45
C ILE A 19 12.89 6.22 5.66
N ASP A 20 13.57 7.32 6.01
CA ASP A 20 14.90 7.24 6.55
C ASP A 20 14.89 6.51 7.92
N GLY A 21 15.67 5.44 8.04
CA GLY A 21 15.74 4.62 9.25
C GLY A 21 16.61 5.20 10.37
N ARG A 22 17.25 6.37 10.17
CA ARG A 22 18.10 7.02 11.17
C ARG A 22 17.26 7.61 12.29
N TYR A 23 17.49 7.13 13.50
CA TYR A 23 16.90 7.66 14.73
C TYR A 23 17.70 8.85 15.27
N GLY A 24 17.04 9.67 16.11
CA GLY A 24 17.66 10.85 16.72
C GLY A 24 17.23 12.17 16.08
N GLY A 25 16.01 12.22 15.53
CA GLY A 25 15.36 13.43 15.03
C GLY A 25 15.02 13.39 13.53
N VAL A 26 15.62 12.49 12.76
CA VAL A 26 15.37 12.39 11.30
C VAL A 26 14.10 11.59 11.03
N ARG A 27 14.00 10.36 11.52
CA ARG A 27 12.81 9.53 11.32
C ARG A 27 11.58 10.17 11.94
N GLU A 28 11.72 10.64 13.18
CA GLU A 28 10.63 11.18 13.99
C GLU A 28 10.01 12.44 13.37
N SER A 29 10.78 13.22 12.61
CA SER A 29 10.27 14.40 11.90
C SER A 29 9.61 14.08 10.55
N LEU A 30 9.78 12.87 10.03
CA LEU A 30 9.31 12.46 8.70
C LEU A 30 8.15 11.46 8.74
N GLU A 31 7.92 10.79 9.88
CA GLU A 31 6.96 9.68 9.99
C GLU A 31 5.54 10.11 9.61
N ASP A 32 5.03 11.21 10.17
CA ASP A 32 3.69 11.73 9.87
C ASP A 32 3.54 12.10 8.38
N GLN A 33 4.54 12.78 7.83
CA GLN A 33 4.51 13.19 6.42
C GLN A 33 4.51 11.98 5.49
N VAL A 34 5.34 10.97 5.76
CA VAL A 34 5.44 9.76 4.94
C VAL A 34 4.14 8.95 5.01
N ILE A 35 3.49 8.88 6.18
CA ILE A 35 2.17 8.23 6.33
C ILE A 35 1.11 8.99 5.53
N GLN A 36 1.04 10.32 5.64
CA GLN A 36 0.10 11.15 4.89
C GLN A 36 0.28 10.99 3.37
N MET A 37 1.53 10.88 2.89
CA MET A 37 1.80 10.60 1.49
C MET A 37 1.27 9.23 1.04
N ALA A 38 1.38 8.20 1.88
CA ALA A 38 0.86 6.87 1.58
C ALA A 38 -0.67 6.84 1.53
N GLU A 39 -1.34 7.51 2.47
CA GLU A 39 -2.80 7.69 2.50
C GLU A 39 -3.28 8.45 1.25
N ALA A 40 -2.65 9.59 0.93
CA ALA A 40 -3.01 10.39 -0.25
C ALA A 40 -2.84 9.60 -1.56
N ALA A 41 -1.79 8.80 -1.67
CA ALA A 41 -1.60 7.91 -2.82
C ALA A 41 -2.67 6.81 -2.89
N ALA A 42 -3.06 6.24 -1.74
CA ALA A 42 -4.13 5.24 -1.68
C ALA A 42 -5.47 5.82 -2.13
N ASP A 43 -5.81 7.02 -1.67
CA ASP A 43 -7.04 7.70 -2.03
C ASP A 43 -7.07 8.07 -3.51
N LEU A 44 -5.95 8.57 -4.05
CA LEU A 44 -5.84 8.86 -5.49
C LEU A 44 -6.08 7.59 -6.33
N ILE A 45 -5.49 6.46 -5.93
CA ILE A 45 -5.64 5.19 -6.63
C ILE A 45 -7.09 4.70 -6.57
N ARG A 46 -7.69 4.69 -5.36
CA ARG A 46 -9.08 4.26 -5.17
C ARG A 46 -10.07 5.12 -5.96
N ASN A 47 -9.80 6.41 -6.08
CA ASN A 47 -10.69 7.34 -6.78
C ASN A 47 -10.50 7.34 -8.31
N SER A 48 -9.32 6.96 -8.80
CA SER A 48 -8.98 7.05 -10.23
C SER A 48 -9.07 5.72 -10.97
N LEU A 49 -8.84 4.60 -10.28
CA LEU A 49 -8.71 3.28 -10.90
C LEU A 49 -9.84 2.34 -10.45
N HIS A 50 -10.42 1.66 -11.44
CA HIS A 50 -11.48 0.67 -11.24
C HIS A 50 -11.10 -0.63 -11.95
N TYR A 51 -11.54 -1.75 -11.39
CA TYR A 51 -11.49 -3.04 -12.07
C TYR A 51 -12.46 -3.07 -13.25
N PRO A 52 -12.37 -4.09 -14.13
CA PRO A 52 -13.29 -4.24 -15.26
C PRO A 52 -14.77 -4.35 -14.88
N ASP A 53 -15.11 -4.71 -13.64
CA ASP A 53 -16.49 -4.72 -13.11
C ASP A 53 -16.97 -3.34 -12.61
N GLY A 54 -16.11 -2.33 -12.69
CA GLY A 54 -16.40 -0.96 -12.24
C GLY A 54 -16.20 -0.74 -10.74
N LYS A 55 -15.76 -1.74 -9.95
CA LYS A 55 -15.42 -1.52 -8.54
C LYS A 55 -14.05 -0.82 -8.41
N PRO A 56 -13.87 0.09 -7.44
CA PRO A 56 -12.56 0.68 -7.15
C PRO A 56 -11.48 -0.36 -6.87
N VAL A 57 -10.24 -0.09 -7.27
CA VAL A 57 -9.10 -0.97 -6.97
C VAL A 57 -8.84 -1.03 -5.46
N GLU A 58 -8.56 -2.23 -4.95
CA GLU A 58 -8.20 -2.43 -3.55
C GLU A 58 -6.74 -2.05 -3.30
N VAL A 59 -6.53 -1.22 -2.26
CA VAL A 59 -5.21 -0.75 -1.84
C VAL A 59 -4.91 -1.24 -0.42
N ILE A 60 -3.73 -1.82 -0.24
CA ILE A 60 -3.19 -2.31 1.03
C ILE A 60 -2.06 -1.37 1.47
N LEU A 61 -2.23 -0.71 2.60
CA LEU A 61 -1.19 0.12 3.23
C LEU A 61 -0.34 -0.72 4.19
N ALA A 62 0.93 -0.33 4.37
CA ALA A 62 1.76 -0.93 5.41
C ALA A 62 1.38 -0.40 6.79
N ASP A 63 1.41 -1.27 7.80
CA ASP A 63 1.11 -0.90 9.19
C ASP A 63 2.06 0.17 9.76
N SER A 64 3.26 0.29 9.19
CA SER A 64 4.30 1.24 9.62
C SER A 64 5.18 1.68 8.45
N CYS A 65 5.87 2.81 8.61
CA CYS A 65 6.94 3.20 7.70
C CYS A 65 8.07 2.16 7.69
N ILE A 66 8.73 2.02 6.54
CA ILE A 66 9.77 1.04 6.28
C ILE A 66 11.11 1.77 6.20
N GLY A 67 11.84 1.77 7.32
CA GLY A 67 13.20 2.34 7.41
C GLY A 67 14.34 1.34 7.19
N GLY A 68 14.03 0.07 6.90
CA GLY A 68 15.03 -0.97 6.72
C GLY A 68 14.44 -2.33 6.32
N GLY A 69 15.32 -3.28 5.98
CA GLY A 69 14.95 -4.58 5.38
C GLY A 69 13.99 -5.44 6.22
N GLY A 70 14.12 -5.42 7.55
CA GLY A 70 13.25 -6.20 8.45
C GLY A 70 11.77 -5.78 8.38
N GLN A 71 11.50 -4.47 8.34
CA GLN A 71 10.16 -3.91 8.19
C GLN A 71 9.57 -4.24 6.81
N GLY A 72 10.41 -4.18 5.76
CA GLY A 72 10.01 -4.54 4.40
C GLY A 72 9.62 -6.01 4.23
N ALA A 73 10.39 -6.92 4.85
CA ALA A 73 10.09 -8.34 4.85
C ALA A 73 8.81 -8.68 5.66
N ALA A 74 8.48 -7.92 6.70
CA ALA A 74 7.24 -8.09 7.45
C ALA A 74 6.01 -7.73 6.62
N PHE A 75 6.04 -6.58 5.91
CA PHE A 75 4.95 -6.18 5.00
C PHE A 75 4.75 -7.19 3.87
N GLY A 76 5.83 -7.59 3.20
CA GLY A 76 5.78 -8.58 2.13
C GLY A 76 5.14 -9.89 2.59
N ARG A 77 5.52 -10.41 3.76
CA ARG A 77 4.94 -11.65 4.31
C ARG A 77 3.45 -11.50 4.64
N LYS A 78 3.02 -10.40 5.27
CA LYS A 78 1.61 -10.21 5.64
C LYS A 78 0.69 -10.09 4.43
N ASN A 79 1.15 -9.46 3.36
CA ASN A 79 0.27 -9.01 2.28
C ASN A 79 0.42 -9.77 0.96
N VAL A 80 1.55 -10.45 0.73
CA VAL A 80 1.67 -11.42 -0.38
C VAL A 80 0.85 -12.68 -0.11
N LEU A 81 0.67 -13.07 1.15
CA LEU A 81 -0.13 -14.25 1.55
C LEU A 81 -1.64 -14.00 1.63
N ARG A 82 -2.10 -12.77 1.37
CA ARG A 82 -3.51 -12.35 1.41
C ARG A 82 -4.11 -12.06 0.02
N GLN A 83 -3.40 -12.46 -1.04
CA GLN A 83 -3.88 -12.40 -2.42
C GLN A 83 -4.78 -13.59 -2.76
#